data_AF-A0A2K6SW46-F1
#
_entry.id   AF-A0A2K6SW46-F1
#
_cell.length_a   1.000
_cell.length_b   1.000
_cell.length_c   1.000
_cell.angle_alpha   90.00
_cell.angle_beta   90.00
_cell.angle_gamma   90.00
#
_symmetry.space_group_name_H-M   'P 1'
#
loop_
_entity.id
_entity.type
_entity.pdbx_description
1 polymer ?
#
loop_
_entity_poly.entity_id
_entity_poly.type
_entity_poly.pdbx_seq_one_letter_code
_entity_poly.pdbx_strand_id
1 'polypeptide(L)' 'MCRLQASGKCLSRLALPYRCRSVPTWLKLTSDDVKEQIYKLAKKGLTPSQIECSCWF' A
#
# COMPACT_ATOMS: atom_id res chain seq x y z
N MET A 1 -4.45 13.15 11.57
CA MET A 1 -3.76 12.46 12.68
C MET A 1 -2.87 13.53 13.33
N CYS A 2 -3.16 13.97 14.55
CA CYS A 2 -2.36 15.03 15.18
C CYS A 2 -0.98 14.51 15.54
N ARG A 3 0.05 15.34 15.37
CA ARG A 3 1.43 14.98 15.74
C ARG A 3 1.52 14.92 17.27
N LEU A 4 2.24 13.92 17.80
CA LEU A 4 2.44 13.73 19.23
C LEU A 4 3.14 14.92 19.94
N GLN A 5 3.67 15.91 19.20
CA GLN A 5 4.44 17.03 19.77
C GLN A 5 4.13 18.43 19.17
N ALA A 6 3.17 18.57 18.25
CA ALA A 6 2.86 19.89 17.66
C ALA A 6 1.35 20.16 17.67
N SER A 7 0.95 21.34 18.16
CA SER A 7 -0.43 21.82 18.29
C SER A 7 -1.15 22.12 16.96
N GLY A 8 -0.67 21.56 15.84
CA GLY A 8 -1.23 21.74 14.51
C GLY A 8 -2.05 20.53 14.02
N LYS A 9 -3.22 20.80 13.46
CA LYS A 9 -4.11 19.77 12.88
C LYS A 9 -3.52 19.24 11.56
N CYS A 10 -2.94 18.03 11.57
CA CYS A 10 -2.51 17.35 10.33
C CYS A 10 -3.67 16.53 9.73
N LEU A 11 -4.10 16.90 8.51
CA LEU A 11 -5.23 16.30 7.77
C LEU A 11 -4.82 15.29 6.68
N SER A 12 -3.54 14.95 6.52
CA SER A 12 -3.11 13.94 5.57
C SER A 12 -3.34 12.53 6.13
N ARG A 13 -4.47 11.90 5.75
CA ARG A 13 -4.71 10.47 5.96
C ARG A 13 -5.23 9.88 4.65
N LEU A 14 -4.62 8.79 4.19
CA LEU A 14 -5.14 8.02 3.08
C LEU A 14 -6.52 7.48 3.48
N ALA A 15 -7.53 7.78 2.67
CA ALA A 15 -8.88 7.23 2.83
C ALA A 15 -8.93 5.94 2.02
N LEU A 16 -8.98 4.80 2.70
CA LEU A 16 -9.11 3.50 2.04
C LEU A 16 -10.48 3.43 1.34
N PRO A 17 -10.54 3.25 0.01
CA PRO A 17 -11.81 3.13 -0.69
C PRO A 17 -12.50 1.84 -0.27
N TYR A 18 -13.79 1.91 0.07
CA TYR A 18 -14.59 0.73 0.43
C TYR A 18 -14.53 -0.38 -0.65
N ARG A 19 -14.36 0.01 -1.92
CA ARG A 19 -14.31 -0.90 -3.08
C ARG A 19 -12.94 -1.55 -3.30
N CYS A 20 -11.84 -0.97 -2.79
CA CYS A 20 -10.49 -1.54 -2.95
C CYS A 20 -10.26 -2.80 -2.10
N ARG A 21 -11.26 -3.24 -1.33
CA ARG A 21 -11.24 -4.52 -0.62
C ARG A 21 -11.45 -5.72 -1.55
N SER A 22 -11.87 -5.48 -2.79
CA SER A 22 -12.08 -6.51 -3.81
C SER A 22 -11.11 -6.30 -4.98
N VAL A 23 -10.59 -7.41 -5.52
CA VAL A 23 -9.68 -7.37 -6.66
C VAL A 23 -10.40 -6.72 -7.85
N PRO A 24 -9.87 -5.63 -8.43
CA PRO A 24 -10.50 -4.98 -9.57
C PRO A 24 -10.52 -5.95 -10.76
N THR A 25 -11.66 -6.03 -11.47
CA THR A 25 -11.89 -6.95 -12.60
C THR A 25 -10.87 -6.81 -13.74
N TRP A 26 -10.18 -5.67 -13.81
CA TRP A 26 -9.15 -5.37 -14.81
C TRP A 26 -7.77 -5.96 -14.47
N LEU A 27 -7.55 -6.33 -13.21
CA LEU A 27 -6.29 -6.89 -12.72
C LEU A 27 -6.36 -8.42 -12.78
N LYS A 28 -5.67 -9.01 -13.76
CA LYS A 28 -5.59 -10.47 -13.98
C LYS A 28 -4.43 -11.13 -13.21
N LEU A 29 -3.82 -10.43 -12.25
CA LEU A 29 -2.72 -10.98 -11.45
C LEU A 29 -3.27 -12.01 -10.48
N THR A 30 -2.66 -13.20 -10.46
CA THR A 30 -3.01 -14.22 -9.47
C THR A 30 -2.34 -13.88 -8.14
N SER A 31 -2.88 -14.41 -7.04
CA SER A 31 -2.30 -14.20 -5.71
C SER A 31 -0.86 -14.73 -5.57
N ASP A 32 -0.43 -15.62 -6.47
CA ASP A 32 0.90 -16.21 -6.46
C ASP A 32 1.95 -15.25 -7.06
N ASP A 33 1.61 -14.62 -8.20
CA ASP A 33 2.44 -13.60 -8.85
C ASP A 33 2.75 -12.42 -7.91
N VAL A 34 1.76 -12.00 -7.13
CA VAL A 34 1.90 -10.91 -6.14
C VAL A 34 2.93 -11.27 -5.08
N LYS A 35 2.95 -12.51 -4.59
CA LYS A 35 3.93 -12.97 -3.59
C LYS A 35 5.33 -12.97 -4.17
N GLU A 36 5.51 -13.48 -5.38
CA GLU A 36 6.82 -13.51 -6.03
C GLU A 36 7.37 -12.10 -6.25
N GLN A 37 6.50 -11.14 -6.59
CA GLN A 37 6.86 -9.74 -6.76
C GLN A 37 7.26 -9.09 -5.43
N ILE A 38 6.55 -9.38 -4.33
CA ILE A 38 6.92 -8.93 -2.99
C ILE A 38 8.31 -9.48 -2.60
N TYR A 39 8.59 -10.77 -2.84
CA TYR A 39 9.90 -11.34 -2.52
C TYR A 39 11.04 -10.72 -3.34
N LYS A 40 10.81 -10.43 -4.62
CA LYS A 40 11.80 -9.74 -5.48
C LYS A 40 12.08 -8.32 -4.99
N LEU A 41 11.04 -7.58 -4.60
CA LEU A 41 11.16 -6.20 -4.11
C LEU A 41 11.77 -6.14 -2.70
N ALA A 42 11.46 -7.12 -1.84
CA ALA A 42 12.06 -7.25 -0.52
C ALA A 42 13.55 -7.57 -0.61
N LYS A 43 13.97 -8.43 -1.54
CA LYS A 43 15.41 -8.70 -1.81
C LYS A 43 16.17 -7.46 -2.31
N LYS A 44 15.47 -6.50 -2.94
CA LYS A 44 16.05 -5.20 -3.34
C LYS A 44 16.19 -4.22 -2.17
N GLY A 45 15.69 -4.57 -0.97
CA GLY A 45 15.79 -3.74 0.23
C GLY A 45 14.74 -2.61 0.30
N LEU A 46 13.66 -2.70 -0.46
CA LEU A 46 12.57 -1.73 -0.37
C LEU A 46 11.82 -1.90 0.95
N THR A 47 11.45 -0.78 1.57
CA THR A 47 10.66 -0.81 2.80
C THR A 47 9.24 -1.30 2.49
N PRO A 48 8.61 -2.04 3.41
CA PRO A 48 7.27 -2.58 3.18
C PRO A 48 6.25 -1.48 2.81
N SER A 49 6.38 -0.28 3.37
CA SER A 49 5.55 0.88 3.03
C SER A 49 5.68 1.32 1.56
N GLN A 50 6.86 1.19 0.96
CA GLN A 50 7.08 1.52 -0.46
C GLN A 50 6.53 0.41 -1.37
N ILE A 51 6.66 -0.85 -0.97
CA ILE A 51 6.12 -2.00 -1.69
C ILE A 51 4.59 -1.95 -1.69
N GLU A 52 3.99 -1.65 -0.53
CA GLU A 52 2.54 -1.54 -0.38
C GLU A 52 1.98 -0.36 -1.20
N CYS A 53 2.63 0.81 -1.17
CA CYS A 53 2.21 1.96 -1.99
C CYS A 53 2.21 1.66 -3.49
N SER A 54 3.11 0.81 -3.98
CA SER A 54 3.18 0.45 -5.41
C SER A 54 2.12 -0.58 -5.85
N CYS A 55 1.50 -1.31 -4.91
CA CYS A 55 0.52 -2.35 -5.22
C CYS A 55 -0.93 -1.88 -5.02
N TRP A 56 -1.12 -0.82 -4.22
CA TRP A 56 -2.42 -0.19 -3.97
C TRP A 56 -2.81 0.90 -4.98
N PHE A 57 -1.92 1.25 -5.91
CA PHE A 57 -2.16 2.21 -7.00
C PHE A 57 -2.16 1.49 -8.35
#